data_AF-A0A0K1ESJ3-F1
#
_entry.id   AF-A0A0K1ESJ3-F1
#
_cell.length_a   1.000
_cell.length_b   1.000
_cell.length_c   1.000
_cell.angle_alpha   90.00
_cell.angle_beta   90.00
_cell.angle_gamma   90.00
#
_symmetry.space_group_name_H-M   'P 1'
#
loop_
_entity.id
_entity.type
_entity.pdbx_description
1 polymer ?
#
loop_
_entity_poly.entity_id
_entity_poly.type
_entity_poly.pdbx_seq_one_letter_code
_entity_poly.pdbx_strand_id
1 'polypeptide(L)'
;MAFFDIYFLDDFYVAGMEGSYFGEICIGSFREKFALDSLFWSRDRYEQQWIEAARRIMTHDRAVMMASISDPATANFFRWWALYRDRDLIAVQEHYCPLAELDRPFSLDRPEESMQPRSTRSEDGVFISEWFTTVRAMQAFLERRTA
;
A
#
# COMPACT_ATOMS: atom_id res chain seq x y z
N MET A 1 9.00 0.61 19.41
CA MET A 1 7.52 0.62 19.47
C MET A 1 6.99 0.25 18.10
N ALA A 2 5.97 -0.60 18.01
CA ALA A 2 5.25 -0.80 16.75
C ALA A 2 4.56 0.52 16.38
N PHE A 3 4.81 1.03 15.19
CA PHE A 3 4.27 2.28 14.66
C PHE A 3 3.89 2.04 13.20
N PHE A 4 2.78 2.62 12.77
CA PHE A 4 2.36 2.62 11.38
C PHE A 4 1.86 4.02 11.00
N ASP A 5 2.30 4.52 9.86
CA ASP A 5 1.70 5.68 9.20
C ASP A 5 1.93 5.64 7.68
N ILE A 6 1.04 6.29 6.95
CA ILE A 6 1.16 6.55 5.51
C ILE A 6 0.50 7.90 5.24
N TYR A 7 1.21 8.82 4.59
CA TYR A 7 0.75 10.19 4.37
C TYR A 7 1.43 10.85 3.17
N PHE A 8 0.82 11.93 2.68
CA PHE A 8 1.40 12.79 1.65
C PHE A 8 2.47 13.74 2.21
N LEU A 9 3.50 14.01 1.39
CA LEU A 9 4.52 15.02 1.63
C LEU A 9 4.18 16.26 0.80
N ASP A 10 4.01 17.41 1.46
CA ASP A 10 3.69 18.67 0.77
C ASP A 10 4.91 19.36 0.18
N ASP A 11 6.05 19.30 0.87
CA ASP A 11 7.28 20.01 0.49
C ASP A 11 8.37 19.08 -0.06
N PHE A 12 7.98 17.95 -0.65
CA PHE A 12 8.92 17.02 -1.27
C PHE A 12 8.79 17.01 -2.78
N TYR A 13 9.91 17.16 -3.46
CA TYR A 13 9.99 17.19 -4.92
C TYR A 13 11.22 16.44 -5.39
N VAL A 14 11.06 15.73 -6.51
CA VAL A 14 12.13 15.04 -7.22
C VAL A 14 12.16 15.57 -8.64
N ALA A 15 13.32 16.04 -9.09
CA ALA A 15 13.50 16.56 -10.45
C ALA A 15 13.17 15.47 -11.49
N GLY A 16 12.37 15.82 -12.51
CA GLY A 16 11.90 14.87 -13.53
C GLY A 16 10.67 14.06 -13.14
N MET A 17 10.05 14.34 -11.98
CA MET A 17 8.77 13.79 -11.55
C MET A 17 7.74 14.91 -11.36
N GLU A 18 7.75 15.89 -12.26
CA GLU A 18 6.79 16.99 -12.24
C GLU A 18 5.36 16.45 -12.33
N GLY A 19 4.50 16.95 -11.45
CA GLY A 19 3.10 16.57 -11.40
C GLY A 19 2.80 15.38 -10.50
N SER A 20 3.78 14.57 -10.08
CA SER A 20 3.53 13.48 -9.12
C SER A 20 3.18 13.99 -7.72
N TYR A 21 2.38 13.22 -6.98
CA TYR A 21 2.36 13.35 -5.54
C TYR A 21 3.51 12.56 -4.94
N PHE A 22 3.87 12.90 -3.71
CA PHE A 22 4.82 12.13 -2.93
C PHE A 22 4.22 11.78 -1.59
N GLY A 23 4.53 10.59 -1.10
CA GLY A 23 4.10 10.11 0.20
C GLY A 23 5.26 9.47 0.95
N GLU A 24 5.04 9.23 2.23
CA GLU A 24 5.95 8.48 3.08
C GLU A 24 5.19 7.42 3.83
N ILE A 25 5.71 6.18 3.83
CA ILE A 25 5.23 5.10 4.67
C ILE A 25 6.22 4.89 5.82
N CYS A 26 5.66 4.67 7.00
CA CYS A 26 6.37 4.57 8.25
C CYS A 26 6.00 3.26 8.95
N ILE A 27 6.95 2.32 9.10
CA ILE A 27 6.69 1.01 9.72
C ILE A 27 7.75 0.74 10.79
N GLY A 28 7.42 0.97 12.07
CA GLY A 28 8.41 0.93 13.14
C GLY A 28 9.53 1.94 12.89
N SER A 29 10.77 1.48 12.69
CA SER A 29 11.93 2.30 12.30
C SER A 29 12.10 2.47 10.79
N PHE A 30 11.41 1.68 9.97
CA PHE A 30 11.45 1.80 8.52
C PHE A 30 10.70 3.04 8.06
N ARG A 31 11.28 3.74 7.09
CA ARG A 31 10.75 4.94 6.45
C ARG A 31 11.07 4.87 4.98
N GLU A 32 10.07 5.06 4.13
CA GLU A 32 10.27 5.13 2.69
C GLU A 32 9.40 6.21 2.08
N LYS A 33 10.05 7.08 1.30
CA LYS A 33 9.37 8.06 0.46
C LYS A 33 9.08 7.44 -0.91
N PHE A 34 7.89 7.67 -1.42
CA PHE A 34 7.46 7.13 -2.71
C PHE A 34 6.68 8.15 -3.52
N ALA A 35 6.72 8.01 -4.84
CA ALA A 35 5.90 8.78 -5.76
C ALA A 35 4.54 8.09 -5.97
N LEU A 36 3.50 8.91 -6.15
CA LEU A 36 2.17 8.49 -6.53
C LEU A 36 1.76 9.26 -7.78
N ASP A 37 0.99 8.60 -8.64
CA ASP A 37 0.36 9.25 -9.79
C ASP A 37 -0.72 10.24 -9.30
N SER A 38 -0.77 11.42 -9.92
CA SER A 38 -1.75 12.45 -9.58
C SER A 38 -2.83 12.62 -10.65
N LEU A 39 -2.70 11.95 -11.79
CA LEU A 39 -3.56 12.10 -12.94
C LEU A 39 -4.81 11.24 -12.82
N PHE A 40 -4.69 10.07 -12.19
CA PHE A 40 -5.79 9.13 -12.05
C PHE A 40 -6.56 9.28 -10.73
N TRP A 41 -5.86 9.34 -9.58
CA TRP A 41 -6.48 9.54 -8.27
C TRP A 41 -6.06 10.87 -7.65
N SER A 42 -7.04 11.53 -7.01
CA SER A 42 -6.76 12.66 -6.13
C SER A 42 -6.12 12.18 -4.82
N ARG A 43 -5.49 13.10 -4.09
CA ARG A 43 -4.98 12.83 -2.74
C ARG A 43 -6.06 12.27 -1.82
N ASP A 44 -7.22 12.92 -1.77
CA ASP A 44 -8.36 12.49 -0.94
C ASP A 44 -8.77 11.04 -1.25
N ARG A 45 -8.71 10.63 -2.52
CA ARG A 45 -9.04 9.24 -2.91
C ARG A 45 -8.01 8.25 -2.38
N TYR A 46 -6.72 8.56 -2.47
CA TYR A 46 -5.66 7.73 -1.87
C TYR A 46 -5.81 7.63 -0.35
N GLU A 47 -6.02 8.75 0.33
CA GLU A 47 -6.17 8.74 1.80
C GLU A 47 -7.40 7.94 2.23
N GLN A 48 -8.53 8.12 1.53
CA GLN A 48 -9.73 7.32 1.76
C GLN A 48 -9.44 5.83 1.55
N GLN A 49 -8.74 5.46 0.48
CA GLN A 49 -8.38 4.07 0.19
C GLN A 49 -7.47 3.48 1.27
N TRP A 50 -6.50 4.25 1.78
CA TRP A 50 -5.64 3.81 2.88
C TRP A 50 -6.42 3.58 4.17
N ILE A 51 -7.37 4.47 4.49
CA ILE A 51 -8.26 4.31 5.64
C ILE A 51 -9.15 3.06 5.46
N GLU A 52 -9.70 2.83 4.27
CA GLU A 52 -10.49 1.64 3.94
C GLU A 52 -9.67 0.35 4.12
N ALA A 53 -8.43 0.33 3.62
CA ALA A 53 -7.51 -0.79 3.78
C ALA A 53 -7.14 -1.05 5.25
N ALA A 54 -6.87 0.01 6.00
CA ALA A 54 -6.59 -0.08 7.43
C ALA A 54 -7.79 -0.59 8.23
N ARG A 55 -9.02 -0.18 7.89
CA ARG A 55 -10.25 -0.74 8.48
C ARG A 55 -10.42 -2.21 8.11
N ARG A 56 -10.17 -2.57 6.86
CA ARG A 56 -10.29 -3.94 6.35
C ARG A 56 -9.38 -4.91 7.12
N ILE A 57 -8.11 -4.58 7.30
CA ILE A 57 -7.15 -5.47 7.96
C ILE A 57 -7.46 -5.70 9.45
N MET A 58 -8.34 -4.89 10.06
CA MET A 58 -8.84 -5.13 11.43
C MET A 58 -9.82 -6.31 11.52
N THR A 59 -10.42 -6.74 10.41
CA THR A 59 -11.41 -7.84 10.39
C THR A 59 -11.07 -8.93 9.39
N HIS A 60 -10.14 -8.68 8.47
CA HIS A 60 -9.69 -9.63 7.45
C HIS A 60 -8.22 -9.99 7.64
N ASP A 61 -7.80 -11.06 6.97
CA ASP A 61 -6.42 -11.55 6.94
C ASP A 61 -5.54 -10.78 5.94
N ARG A 62 -6.13 -10.05 4.99
CA ARG A 62 -5.39 -9.27 3.99
C ARG A 62 -6.07 -7.98 3.54
N ALA A 63 -5.25 -7.00 3.17
CA ALA A 63 -5.65 -5.72 2.60
C ALA A 63 -4.51 -5.13 1.76
N VAL A 64 -4.82 -4.10 0.97
CA VAL A 64 -3.87 -3.41 0.08
C VAL A 64 -3.94 -1.91 0.32
N MET A 65 -2.80 -1.24 0.45
CA MET A 65 -2.71 0.23 0.38
C MET A 65 -2.00 0.61 -0.92
N MET A 66 -2.70 1.30 -1.82
CA MET A 66 -2.17 1.66 -3.14
C MET A 66 -1.07 2.72 -3.00
N ALA A 67 0.05 2.52 -3.68
CA ALA A 67 1.16 3.47 -3.70
C ALA A 67 1.32 4.16 -5.06
N SER A 68 1.03 3.45 -6.16
CA SER A 68 0.95 4.06 -7.49
C SER A 68 -0.14 3.37 -8.30
N ILE A 69 -1.08 4.17 -8.79
CA ILE A 69 -2.20 3.71 -9.59
C ILE A 69 -2.43 4.67 -10.75
N SER A 70 -2.64 4.13 -11.94
CA SER A 70 -3.01 4.89 -13.12
C SER A 70 -4.19 4.19 -13.79
N ASP A 71 -4.63 4.68 -14.95
CA ASP A 71 -5.72 4.03 -15.68
C ASP A 71 -5.40 2.54 -15.93
N PRO A 72 -6.18 1.59 -15.37
CA PRO A 72 -5.96 0.15 -15.57
C PRO A 72 -5.97 -0.28 -17.04
N ALA A 73 -6.62 0.48 -17.93
CA ALA A 73 -6.65 0.19 -19.36
C ALA A 73 -5.32 0.47 -20.07
N THR A 74 -4.46 1.32 -19.49
CA THR A 74 -3.17 1.72 -20.09
C THR A 74 -1.95 1.39 -19.24
N ALA A 75 -2.16 1.04 -17.97
CA ALA A 75 -1.09 0.75 -17.03
C ALA A 75 -0.46 -0.62 -17.29
N ASN A 76 0.87 -0.71 -17.14
CA ASN A 76 1.57 -2.00 -17.18
C ASN A 76 1.52 -2.71 -15.82
N PHE A 77 1.71 -1.95 -14.74
CA PHE A 77 1.69 -2.46 -13.38
C PHE A 77 1.19 -1.41 -12.40
N PHE A 78 0.68 -1.87 -11.27
CA PHE A 78 0.47 -1.03 -10.10
C PHE A 78 1.48 -1.35 -9.01
N ARG A 79 1.71 -0.37 -8.14
CA ARG A 79 2.54 -0.53 -6.95
C ARG A 79 1.69 -0.40 -5.71
N TRP A 80 1.84 -1.32 -4.76
CA TRP A 80 1.08 -1.27 -3.51
C TRP A 80 1.84 -1.86 -2.32
N TRP A 81 1.33 -1.55 -1.14
CA TRP A 81 1.70 -2.16 0.12
C TRP A 81 0.69 -3.24 0.48
N ALA A 82 1.10 -4.50 0.37
CA ALA A 82 0.32 -5.66 0.75
C ALA A 82 0.38 -5.86 2.26
N LEU A 83 -0.78 -5.96 2.90
CA LEU A 83 -0.92 -6.19 4.34
C LEU A 83 -1.40 -7.63 4.54
N TYR A 84 -0.66 -8.41 5.33
CA TYR A 84 -1.02 -9.77 5.72
C TYR A 84 -1.06 -9.89 7.24
N ARG A 85 -2.23 -10.22 7.79
CA ARG A 85 -2.44 -10.32 9.23
C ARG A 85 -2.35 -11.77 9.69
N ASP A 86 -1.58 -11.97 10.75
CA ASP A 86 -1.59 -13.17 11.58
C ASP A 86 -1.73 -12.76 13.05
N ARG A 87 -2.93 -13.00 13.61
CA ARG A 87 -3.33 -12.56 14.96
C ARG A 87 -3.13 -11.05 15.16
N ASP A 88 -2.15 -10.65 15.97
CA ASP A 88 -1.84 -9.25 16.28
C ASP A 88 -0.73 -8.66 15.42
N LEU A 89 -0.05 -9.49 14.64
CA LEU A 89 1.05 -9.11 13.75
C LEU A 89 0.50 -8.83 12.36
N ILE A 90 0.97 -7.74 11.74
CA ILE A 90 0.69 -7.42 10.34
C ILE A 90 2.03 -7.35 9.62
N ALA A 91 2.26 -8.27 8.70
CA ALA A 91 3.34 -8.20 7.74
C ALA A 91 2.95 -7.23 6.63
N VAL A 92 3.88 -6.37 6.24
CA VAL A 92 3.74 -5.38 5.18
C VAL A 92 4.79 -5.67 4.14
N GLN A 93 4.37 -5.89 2.89
CA GLN A 93 5.26 -6.16 1.77
C GLN A 93 5.01 -5.14 0.66
N GLU A 94 6.08 -4.67 0.04
CA GLU A 94 5.97 -3.94 -1.22
C GLU A 94 5.72 -4.93 -2.36
N HIS A 95 4.74 -4.65 -3.20
CA HIS A 95 4.39 -5.49 -4.35
C HIS A 95 4.23 -4.62 -5.60
N TYR A 96 4.67 -5.18 -6.71
CA TYR A 96 4.36 -4.70 -8.05
C TYR A 96 3.38 -5.70 -8.65
N CYS A 97 2.24 -5.23 -9.13
CA CYS A 97 1.21 -6.06 -9.73
C CYS A 97 1.21 -5.83 -11.24
N PRO A 98 1.80 -6.73 -12.04
CA PRO A 98 1.72 -6.67 -13.49
C PRO A 98 0.28 -6.96 -13.92
N LEU A 99 -0.39 -6.00 -14.55
CA LEU A 99 -1.81 -6.13 -14.90
C LEU A 99 -2.05 -7.18 -15.99
N ALA A 100 -1.06 -7.39 -16.86
CA ALA A 100 -1.11 -8.38 -17.94
C ALA A 100 -1.04 -9.83 -17.44
N GLU A 101 -0.59 -10.06 -16.20
CA GLU A 101 -0.41 -11.38 -15.60
C GLU A 101 -1.60 -11.79 -14.71
N LEU A 102 -2.61 -10.93 -14.58
CA LEU A 102 -3.80 -11.24 -13.79
C LEU A 102 -4.74 -12.17 -14.57
N ASP A 103 -5.20 -13.23 -13.91
CA ASP A 103 -6.22 -14.15 -14.46
C ASP A 103 -7.58 -13.47 -14.72
N ARG A 104 -7.79 -12.28 -14.14
CA ARG A 104 -9.00 -11.47 -14.27
C ARG A 104 -8.66 -9.97 -14.26
N PRO A 105 -9.50 -9.10 -14.83
CA PRO A 105 -9.28 -7.65 -14.75
C PRO A 105 -9.13 -7.15 -13.31
N PHE A 106 -8.22 -6.20 -13.10
CA PHE A 106 -8.02 -5.59 -11.78
C PHE A 106 -9.26 -4.82 -11.33
N SER A 107 -9.66 -5.01 -10.07
CA SER A 107 -10.79 -4.29 -9.47
C SER A 107 -10.30 -3.18 -8.55
N LEU A 108 -10.61 -1.93 -8.90
CA LEU A 108 -10.32 -0.77 -8.05
C LEU A 108 -11.09 -0.79 -6.73
N ASP A 109 -12.26 -1.42 -6.71
CA ASP A 109 -13.12 -1.52 -5.52
C ASP A 109 -12.69 -2.66 -4.59
N ARG A 110 -12.00 -3.66 -5.13
CA ARG A 110 -11.54 -4.86 -4.40
C ARG A 110 -10.12 -5.25 -4.81
N PRO A 111 -9.12 -4.38 -4.58
CA PRO A 111 -7.73 -4.62 -5.01
C PRO A 111 -7.14 -5.89 -4.37
N GLU A 112 -7.63 -6.29 -3.19
CA GLU A 112 -7.19 -7.50 -2.51
C GLU A 112 -7.52 -8.81 -3.24
N GLU A 113 -8.46 -8.80 -4.19
CA GLU A 113 -8.78 -10.00 -4.99
C GLU A 113 -7.63 -10.38 -5.92
N SER A 114 -6.74 -9.43 -6.22
CA SER A 114 -5.52 -9.63 -7.01
C SER A 114 -4.30 -9.98 -6.15
N MET A 115 -4.44 -10.10 -4.81
CA MET A 115 -3.34 -10.48 -3.94
C MET A 115 -3.07 -11.99 -4.00
N GLN A 116 -1.79 -12.33 -4.15
CA GLN A 116 -1.29 -13.68 -3.89
C GLN A 116 -1.20 -13.95 -2.38
N PRO A 117 -1.17 -15.23 -1.95
CA PRO A 117 -0.84 -15.57 -0.58
C PRO A 117 0.53 -15.01 -0.17
N ARG A 118 0.71 -14.69 1.11
CA ARG A 118 2.00 -14.22 1.64
C ARG A 118 3.09 -15.24 1.35
N SER A 119 4.12 -14.83 0.62
CA SER A 119 5.38 -15.54 0.51
C SER A 119 6.51 -14.65 1.06
N THR A 120 7.54 -15.25 1.64
CA THR A 120 8.75 -14.54 2.06
C THR A 120 9.85 -14.58 0.99
N ARG A 121 9.62 -15.34 -0.10
CA ARG A 121 10.57 -15.48 -1.22
C ARG A 121 9.85 -15.31 -2.56
N SER A 122 10.50 -14.65 -3.51
CA SER A 122 10.07 -14.57 -4.91
C SER A 122 10.25 -15.92 -5.62
N GLU A 123 9.76 -16.02 -6.86
CA GLU A 123 9.95 -17.19 -7.72
C GLU A 123 11.43 -17.49 -7.99
N ASP A 124 12.27 -16.44 -8.04
CA ASP A 124 13.73 -16.55 -8.16
C ASP A 124 14.44 -16.92 -6.85
N GLY A 125 13.69 -17.14 -5.77
CA GLY A 125 14.21 -17.51 -4.46
C GLY A 125 14.80 -16.35 -3.64
N VAL A 126 14.66 -15.10 -4.11
CA VAL A 126 15.12 -13.89 -3.42
C VAL A 126 14.14 -13.52 -2.30
N PHE A 127 14.65 -12.99 -1.18
CA PHE A 127 13.77 -12.53 -0.10
C PHE A 127 12.93 -11.33 -0.54
N ILE A 128 11.63 -11.40 -0.30
CA ILE A 128 10.72 -10.27 -0.50
C ILE A 128 10.93 -9.28 0.65
N SER A 129 11.05 -7.99 0.32
CA SER A 129 11.14 -6.92 1.31
C SER A 129 9.87 -6.92 2.17
N GLU A 130 10.05 -7.16 3.47
CA GLU A 130 8.96 -7.32 4.42
C GLU A 130 9.27 -6.58 5.72
N TRP A 131 8.27 -5.87 6.22
CA TRP A 131 8.29 -5.19 7.49
C TRP A 131 7.11 -5.61 8.34
N PHE A 132 7.17 -5.32 9.63
CA PHE A 132 6.16 -5.76 10.57
C PHE A 132 5.62 -4.60 11.38
N THR A 133 4.31 -4.56 11.52
CA THR A 133 3.60 -3.71 12.46
C THR A 133 2.56 -4.54 13.23
N THR A 134 1.74 -3.89 14.04
CA THR A 134 0.71 -4.57 14.83
C THR A 134 -0.68 -4.03 14.56
N VAL A 135 -1.69 -4.84 14.88
CA VAL A 135 -3.10 -4.42 14.87
C VAL A 135 -3.29 -3.14 15.70
N ARG A 136 -2.66 -3.06 16.87
CA ARG A 136 -2.69 -1.85 17.71
C ARG A 136 -2.11 -0.60 17.03
N ALA A 137 -0.99 -0.74 16.32
CA ALA A 137 -0.38 0.38 15.61
C ALA A 137 -1.26 0.85 14.43
N MET A 138 -1.89 -0.08 13.72
CA MET A 138 -2.84 0.23 12.65
C MET A 138 -4.13 0.88 13.19
N GLN A 139 -4.62 0.44 14.35
CA GLN A 139 -5.74 1.09 15.02
C GLN A 139 -5.39 2.54 15.41
N ALA A 140 -4.20 2.76 15.99
CA ALA A 140 -3.76 4.11 16.32
C ALA A 140 -3.62 4.99 15.06
N PHE A 141 -3.24 4.44 13.91
CA PHE A 141 -3.26 5.14 12.62
C PHE A 141 -4.68 5.56 12.24
N LEU A 142 -5.65 4.65 12.32
CA LEU A 142 -7.06 4.97 12.05
C LEU A 142 -7.56 6.10 12.95
N GLU A 143 -7.32 6.00 14.26
CA GLU A 143 -7.72 7.02 15.23
C GLU A 143 -7.17 8.42 14.88
N ARG A 144 -5.93 8.51 14.40
CA ARG A 144 -5.34 9.79 13.96
C ARG A 144 -5.94 10.34 12.66
N ARG A 145 -6.50 9.48 11.80
CA ARG A 145 -7.02 9.84 10.46
C ARG A 145 -8.52 10.07 10.42
N THR A 146 -9.24 9.66 11.48
CA THR A 146 -10.70 9.73 11.53
C THR A 146 -11.24 10.54 12.72
N ALA A 147 -10.36 11.09 13.55
CA ALA A 147 -10.71 12.05 14.60
C ALA A 147 -10.86 13.46 14.00
#